data_AF-A0A7C1HA41-F1
#
_entry.id   AF-A0A7C1HA41-F1
#
_cell.length_a   1.000
_cell.length_b   1.000
_cell.length_c   1.000
_cell.angle_alpha   90.00
_cell.angle_beta   90.00
_cell.angle_gamma   90.00
#
_symmetry.space_group_name_H-M   'P 1'
#
loop_
_entity.id
_entity.type
_entity.pdbx_description
1 polymer ?
#
loop_
_entity_poly.entity_id
_entity_poly.type
_entity_poly.pdbx_seq_one_letter_code
_entity_poly.pdbx_strand_id
1 'polypeptide(L)'
;MLKRLVFTVLVLCWATQPAMGHKLLLMAWIQGDQLMGEVAFGDGTFAANAKIAVQDALSRDEILTVHADERGLFESALPMEVLSSGRSLLVRASDGAGHLAEVTIGAEEIAPAGPETTADDPNVSPARSVLEPAHLFDREEIRRLVQETVSQEVAPLRRDVLALARSGPGITEILGGIGYIIGLASLGFWLLRRR
;
A
#
# COMPACT_ATOMS: atom_id res chain seq x y z
N MET A 1 38.30 -6.37 35.01
CA MET A 1 37.26 -6.88 34.09
C MET A 1 36.48 -5.75 33.40
N LEU A 2 35.91 -4.78 34.13
CA LEU A 2 35.10 -3.67 33.59
C LEU A 2 35.69 -2.97 32.34
N LYS A 3 36.98 -2.60 32.33
CA LYS A 3 37.63 -1.96 31.16
C LYS A 3 37.59 -2.81 29.88
N ARG A 4 37.65 -4.14 29.99
CA ARG A 4 37.51 -5.05 28.83
C ARG A 4 36.07 -5.10 28.34
N LEU A 5 35.09 -5.18 29.27
CA LEU A 5 33.66 -5.16 28.93
C LEU A 5 33.27 -3.88 28.19
N VAL A 6 33.68 -2.71 28.71
CA VAL A 6 33.42 -1.41 28.07
C VAL A 6 34.02 -1.36 26.67
N PHE A 7 35.27 -1.81 26.49
CA PHE A 7 35.92 -1.85 25.18
C PHE A 7 35.18 -2.80 24.21
N THR A 8 34.78 -3.99 24.64
CA THR A 8 34.00 -4.93 23.82
C THR A 8 32.65 -4.34 23.38
N VAL A 9 31.93 -3.65 24.27
CA VAL A 9 30.66 -2.97 23.93
C VAL A 9 30.90 -1.85 22.92
N LEU A 10 31.94 -1.03 23.11
CA LEU A 10 32.28 0.07 22.21
C LEU A 10 32.65 -0.42 20.80
N VAL A 11 33.38 -1.55 20.70
CA VAL A 11 33.68 -2.22 19.42
C VAL A 11 32.41 -2.79 18.78
N LEU A 12 31.50 -3.40 19.54
CA LEU A 12 30.23 -3.91 19.02
C LEU A 12 29.35 -2.79 18.44
N CYS A 13 29.25 -1.66 19.14
CA CYS A 13 28.52 -0.47 18.65
C CYS A 13 29.18 0.19 17.44
N TRP A 14 30.49 0.01 17.22
CA TRP A 14 31.16 0.50 16.01
C TRP A 14 31.02 -0.45 14.81
N ALA A 15 30.77 -1.74 15.07
CA ALA A 15 30.59 -2.77 14.04
C ALA A 15 29.20 -2.75 13.37
N THR A 16 28.23 -2.01 13.92
CA THR A 16 26.91 -1.83 13.29
C THR A 16 27.03 -0.91 12.08
N GLN A 17 27.21 -1.50 10.90
CA GLN A 17 27.05 -0.80 9.62
C GLN A 17 25.60 -0.26 9.51
N PRO A 18 25.38 0.91 8.89
CA PRO A 18 24.04 1.37 8.56
C PRO A 18 23.41 0.40 7.56
N ALA A 19 22.36 -0.30 7.98
CA ALA A 19 21.55 -1.09 7.07
C ALA A 19 20.78 -0.14 6.15
N MET A 20 21.21 -0.01 4.90
CA MET A 20 20.49 0.75 3.86
C MET A 20 19.29 -0.05 3.36
N GLY A 21 18.30 -0.24 4.24
CA GLY A 21 17.02 -0.84 3.88
C GLY A 21 16.25 0.14 2.98
N HIS A 22 16.26 -0.13 1.68
CA HIS A 22 15.46 0.64 0.73
C HIS A 22 14.01 0.17 0.92
N LYS A 23 13.18 1.03 1.51
CA LYS A 23 11.77 0.70 1.77
C LYS A 23 11.09 0.38 0.44
N LEU A 24 10.69 -0.88 0.24
CA LEU A 24 9.85 -1.25 -0.89
C LEU A 24 8.46 -0.65 -0.66
N LEU A 25 7.89 -0.09 -1.72
CA LEU A 25 6.57 0.51 -1.77
C LEU A 25 5.76 -0.27 -2.81
N LEU A 26 4.53 -0.64 -2.45
CA LEU A 26 3.61 -1.38 -3.29
C LEU A 26 2.28 -0.62 -3.33
N MET A 27 1.79 -0.36 -4.53
CA MET A 27 0.42 0.04 -4.80
C MET A 27 -0.25 -1.03 -5.63
N ALA A 28 -1.47 -1.42 -5.26
CA ALA A 28 -2.28 -2.36 -6.03
C ALA A 28 -3.74 -1.91 -5.97
N TRP A 29 -4.49 -2.10 -7.07
CA TRP A 29 -5.91 -1.78 -7.18
C TRP A 29 -6.58 -2.69 -8.21
N ILE A 30 -7.90 -2.78 -8.17
CA ILE A 30 -8.69 -3.50 -9.17
C ILE A 30 -9.15 -2.52 -10.26
N GLN A 31 -9.05 -2.93 -11.52
CA GLN A 31 -9.62 -2.23 -12.66
C GLN A 31 -10.34 -3.23 -13.56
N GLY A 32 -11.68 -3.23 -13.51
CA GLY A 32 -12.49 -4.24 -14.17
C GLY A 32 -12.30 -5.62 -13.54
N ASP A 33 -11.83 -6.58 -14.32
CA ASP A 33 -11.46 -7.93 -13.89
C ASP A 33 -9.94 -8.10 -13.65
N GLN A 34 -9.16 -7.03 -13.77
CA GLN A 34 -7.70 -7.05 -13.63
C GLN A 34 -7.24 -6.48 -12.29
N LEU A 35 -6.26 -7.16 -11.67
CA LEU A 35 -5.38 -6.58 -10.68
C LEU A 35 -4.30 -5.77 -11.40
N MET A 36 -4.15 -4.50 -11.04
CA MET A 36 -3.08 -3.63 -11.51
C MET A 36 -2.26 -3.12 -10.33
N GLY A 37 -1.02 -2.72 -10.58
CA GLY A 37 -0.22 -2.06 -9.56
C GLY A 37 1.14 -1.54 -10.01
N GLU A 38 1.83 -0.90 -9.06
CA GLU A 38 3.16 -0.32 -9.21
C GLU A 38 4.00 -0.67 -7.98
N VAL A 39 5.26 -1.03 -8.19
CA VAL A 39 6.23 -1.34 -7.14
C VAL A 39 7.54 -0.57 -7.37
N ALA A 40 7.96 0.16 -6.34
CA ALA A 40 9.14 1.03 -6.37
C ALA A 40 9.84 1.02 -5.01
N PHE A 41 11.09 1.46 -4.98
CA PHE A 41 11.81 1.73 -3.74
C PHE A 41 11.55 3.15 -3.24
N GLY A 42 11.81 3.39 -1.95
CA GLY A 42 11.57 4.68 -1.30
C GLY A 42 12.34 5.87 -1.91
N ASP A 43 13.42 5.64 -2.65
CA ASP A 43 14.13 6.67 -3.41
C ASP A 43 13.42 7.06 -4.74
N GLY A 44 12.41 6.30 -5.16
CA GLY A 44 11.70 6.46 -6.42
C GLY A 44 12.26 5.62 -7.58
N THR A 45 13.23 4.74 -7.34
CA THR A 45 13.68 3.77 -8.35
C THR A 45 12.64 2.64 -8.50
N PHE A 46 12.40 2.19 -9.73
CA PHE A 46 11.44 1.11 -9.99
C PHE A 46 11.98 -0.24 -9.53
N ALA A 47 11.15 -1.05 -8.88
CA ALA A 47 11.51 -2.40 -8.45
C ALA A 47 11.23 -3.41 -9.58
N ALA A 48 12.00 -3.29 -10.67
CA ALA A 48 11.86 -4.14 -11.84
C ALA A 48 12.01 -5.64 -11.51
N ASN A 49 11.20 -6.49 -12.14
CA ASN A 49 11.15 -7.94 -11.93
C ASN A 49 10.82 -8.39 -10.49
N ALA A 50 10.38 -7.49 -9.60
CA ALA A 50 9.92 -7.86 -8.27
C ALA A 50 8.76 -8.87 -8.35
N LYS A 51 8.81 -9.92 -7.51
CA LYS A 51 7.77 -10.94 -7.43
C LYS A 51 6.56 -10.37 -6.69
N ILE A 52 5.41 -10.41 -7.33
CA ILE A 52 4.11 -10.03 -6.77
C ILE A 52 3.29 -11.30 -6.53
N ALA A 53 3.09 -11.67 -5.28
CA ALA A 53 2.22 -12.79 -4.89
C ALA A 53 0.86 -12.26 -4.41
N VAL A 54 -0.22 -12.82 -4.94
CA VAL A 54 -1.60 -12.48 -4.59
C VAL A 54 -2.19 -13.64 -3.80
N GLN A 55 -2.71 -13.34 -2.62
CA GLN A 55 -3.21 -14.32 -1.65
C GLN A 55 -4.62 -13.95 -1.20
N ASP A 56 -5.41 -14.96 -0.79
CA ASP A 56 -6.60 -14.72 0.03
C ASP A 56 -6.15 -14.10 1.37
N ALA A 57 -6.72 -12.97 1.77
CA ALA A 57 -6.24 -12.23 2.93
C ALA A 57 -6.47 -12.96 4.27
N LEU A 58 -7.43 -13.88 4.33
CA LEU A 58 -7.80 -14.64 5.52
C LEU A 58 -7.05 -15.97 5.61
N SER A 59 -7.09 -16.78 4.53
CA SER A 59 -6.47 -18.11 4.52
C SER A 59 -4.97 -18.08 4.20
N ARG A 60 -4.47 -16.99 3.57
CA ARG A 60 -3.13 -16.85 3.00
C ARG A 60 -2.83 -17.79 1.82
N ASP A 61 -3.84 -18.47 1.28
CA ASP A 61 -3.69 -19.33 0.10
C ASP A 61 -3.27 -18.49 -1.12
N GLU A 62 -2.28 -18.96 -1.89
CA GLU A 62 -1.81 -18.29 -3.11
C GLU A 62 -2.81 -18.47 -4.25
N ILE A 63 -3.26 -17.34 -4.81
CA ILE A 63 -4.20 -17.26 -5.94
C ILE A 63 -3.42 -17.21 -7.25
N LEU A 64 -2.44 -16.30 -7.33
CA LEU A 64 -1.54 -16.14 -8.46
C LEU A 64 -0.25 -15.43 -8.06
N THR A 65 0.77 -15.58 -8.90
CA THR A 65 2.03 -14.83 -8.84
C THR A 65 2.26 -14.16 -10.20
N VAL A 66 2.67 -12.89 -10.21
CA VAL A 66 3.21 -12.17 -11.38
C VAL A 66 4.52 -11.47 -11.04
N HIS A 67 5.17 -10.89 -12.05
CA HIS A 67 6.38 -10.09 -11.90
C HIS A 67 6.16 -8.69 -12.48
N ALA A 68 6.76 -7.68 -11.86
CA ALA A 68 6.73 -6.30 -12.36
C ALA A 68 7.64 -6.10 -13.58
N ASP A 69 7.24 -5.22 -14.52
CA ASP A 69 8.01 -4.83 -15.70
C ASP A 69 9.23 -3.94 -15.36
N GLU A 70 9.98 -3.49 -16.36
CA GLU A 70 11.14 -2.61 -16.18
C GLU A 70 10.80 -1.25 -15.55
N ARG A 71 9.52 -0.86 -15.52
CA ARG A 71 8.98 0.36 -14.90
C ARG A 71 8.27 0.07 -13.59
N GLY A 72 8.44 -1.14 -13.03
CA GLY A 72 7.81 -1.53 -11.77
C GLY A 72 6.30 -1.74 -11.87
N LEU A 73 5.71 -1.79 -13.07
CA LEU A 73 4.28 -1.97 -13.26
C LEU A 73 3.93 -3.46 -13.36
N PHE A 74 2.77 -3.85 -12.84
CA PHE A 74 2.24 -5.20 -13.02
C PHE A 74 0.74 -5.17 -13.31
N GLU A 75 0.29 -6.14 -14.11
CA GLU A 75 -1.10 -6.34 -14.52
C GLU A 75 -1.39 -7.84 -14.59
N SER A 76 -2.54 -8.28 -14.08
CA SER A 76 -2.96 -9.67 -14.13
C SER A 76 -4.48 -9.79 -14.09
N ALA A 77 -5.09 -10.60 -14.95
CA ALA A 77 -6.49 -10.95 -14.83
C ALA A 77 -6.71 -11.79 -13.55
N LEU A 78 -7.73 -11.46 -12.76
CA LEU A 78 -8.13 -12.24 -11.59
C LEU A 78 -9.10 -13.36 -11.99
N PRO A 79 -9.00 -14.56 -11.39
CA PRO A 79 -10.01 -15.61 -11.59
C PRO A 79 -11.41 -15.13 -11.20
N MET A 80 -12.42 -15.54 -11.98
CA MET A 80 -13.80 -15.09 -11.77
C MET A 80 -14.36 -15.53 -10.41
N GLU A 81 -13.86 -16.65 -9.86
CA GLU A 81 -14.13 -17.14 -8.52
C GLU A 81 -13.65 -16.15 -7.44
N VAL A 82 -12.55 -15.44 -7.67
CA VAL A 82 -12.01 -14.44 -6.73
C VAL A 82 -12.89 -13.20 -6.74
N LEU A 83 -13.11 -12.63 -7.93
CA LEU A 83 -13.96 -11.45 -8.17
C LEU A 83 -15.39 -11.63 -7.62
N SER A 84 -15.94 -12.85 -7.72
CA SER A 84 -17.29 -13.17 -7.24
C SER A 84 -17.36 -13.58 -5.77
N SER A 85 -16.23 -13.82 -5.09
CA SER A 85 -16.25 -14.43 -3.75
C SER A 85 -16.51 -13.46 -2.59
N GLY A 86 -16.43 -12.15 -2.82
CA GLY A 86 -16.59 -11.15 -1.76
C GLY A 86 -15.53 -11.26 -0.65
N ARG A 87 -14.33 -11.73 -0.99
CA ARG A 87 -13.18 -11.87 -0.09
C ARG A 87 -12.12 -10.83 -0.40
N SER A 88 -11.42 -10.36 0.63
CA SER A 88 -10.30 -9.44 0.49
C SER A 88 -9.03 -10.16 0.01
N LEU A 89 -8.20 -9.42 -0.72
CA LEU A 89 -6.93 -9.91 -1.26
C LEU A 89 -5.75 -9.31 -0.52
N LEU A 90 -4.72 -10.11 -0.28
CA LEU A 90 -3.42 -9.65 0.16
C LEU A 90 -2.44 -9.72 -1.00
N VAL A 91 -1.95 -8.57 -1.44
CA VAL A 91 -0.91 -8.46 -2.48
C VAL A 91 0.43 -8.20 -1.79
N ARG A 92 1.44 -9.02 -2.11
CA ARG A 92 2.77 -8.99 -1.49
C ARG A 92 3.84 -8.87 -2.54
N ALA A 93 4.64 -7.81 -2.49
CA ALA A 93 5.77 -7.59 -3.37
C ALA A 93 7.09 -7.91 -2.67
N SER A 94 8.01 -8.58 -3.35
CA SER A 94 9.40 -8.75 -2.89
C SER A 94 10.40 -8.73 -4.03
N ASP A 95 11.56 -8.13 -3.78
CA ASP A 95 12.68 -8.04 -4.73
C ASP A 95 13.66 -9.24 -4.63
N GLY A 96 13.42 -10.18 -3.71
CA GLY A 96 14.31 -11.31 -3.44
C GLY A 96 15.57 -10.97 -2.62
N ALA A 97 15.89 -9.70 -2.39
CA ALA A 97 16.98 -9.26 -1.52
C ALA A 97 16.57 -9.13 -0.04
N GLY A 98 15.31 -9.45 0.27
CA GLY A 98 14.72 -9.36 1.61
C GLY A 98 13.86 -8.12 1.83
N HIS A 99 13.70 -7.25 0.82
CA HIS A 99 12.69 -6.20 0.88
C HIS A 99 11.30 -6.80 0.60
N LEU A 100 10.30 -6.31 1.33
CA LEU A 100 8.94 -6.81 1.32
C LEU A 100 7.98 -5.62 1.50
N ALA A 101 6.91 -5.59 0.71
CA ALA A 101 5.80 -4.66 0.87
C ALA A 101 4.48 -5.44 0.73
N GLU A 102 3.47 -5.07 1.51
CA GLU A 102 2.16 -5.72 1.52
C GLU A 102 1.05 -4.67 1.48
N VAL A 103 -0.01 -4.94 0.71
CA VAL A 103 -1.24 -4.16 0.70
C VAL A 103 -2.44 -5.13 0.69
N THR A 104 -3.46 -4.80 1.48
CA THR A 104 -4.73 -5.54 1.48
C THR A 104 -5.75 -4.75 0.69
N ILE A 105 -6.37 -5.38 -0.32
CA ILE A 105 -7.48 -4.82 -1.09
C ILE A 105 -8.79 -5.31 -0.44
N GLY A 106 -9.70 -4.38 -0.14
CA GLY A 106 -11.00 -4.69 0.46
C GLY A 106 -11.90 -5.52 -0.46
N ALA A 107 -12.79 -6.32 0.11
CA ALA A 107 -13.78 -7.08 -0.66
C ALA A 107 -14.71 -6.15 -1.46
N GLU A 108 -14.97 -4.96 -0.92
CA GLU A 108 -15.72 -3.85 -1.48
C GLU A 108 -15.06 -3.22 -2.72
N GLU A 109 -13.73 -3.35 -2.88
CA GLU A 109 -12.98 -2.88 -4.06
C GLU A 109 -12.86 -3.97 -5.15
N ILE A 110 -13.07 -5.23 -4.78
CA ILE A 110 -12.95 -6.41 -5.66
C ILE A 110 -14.30 -6.78 -6.27
N ALA A 111 -15.38 -6.61 -5.51
CA ALA A 111 -16.72 -6.81 -6.02
C ALA A 111 -16.94 -5.90 -7.25
N PRO A 112 -17.45 -6.42 -8.38
CA PRO A 112 -17.79 -5.57 -9.50
C PRO A 112 -18.76 -4.51 -9.00
N ALA A 113 -18.49 -3.24 -9.33
CA ALA A 113 -19.35 -2.13 -8.94
C ALA A 113 -20.78 -2.43 -9.41
N GLY A 114 -21.63 -2.86 -8.47
CA GLY A 114 -23.05 -2.99 -8.70
C GLY A 114 -23.58 -1.64 -9.17
N PRO A 115 -24.69 -1.61 -9.93
CA PRO A 115 -25.26 -0.34 -10.37
C PRO A 115 -25.37 0.57 -9.16
N GLU A 116 -24.77 1.77 -9.25
CA GLU A 116 -24.77 2.73 -8.16
C GLU A 116 -26.20 2.89 -7.67
N THR A 117 -26.49 2.36 -6.48
CA THR A 117 -27.73 2.66 -5.80
C THR A 117 -27.58 4.09 -5.32
N THR A 118 -27.80 5.03 -6.24
CA THR A 118 -28.30 6.36 -5.91
C THR A 118 -29.41 6.14 -4.91
N ALA A 119 -29.19 6.60 -3.67
CA ALA A 119 -30.22 6.61 -2.66
C ALA A 119 -31.36 7.48 -3.21
N ASP A 120 -32.41 6.84 -3.71
CA ASP A 120 -33.60 7.47 -4.23
C ASP A 120 -34.33 8.10 -3.03
N ASP A 121 -34.14 9.40 -2.84
CA ASP A 121 -34.89 10.20 -1.88
C ASP A 121 -36.32 10.36 -2.43
N PRO A 122 -37.34 9.70 -1.83
CA PRO A 122 -38.63 9.51 -2.46
C PRO A 122 -39.53 10.75 -2.32
N ASN A 123 -39.09 11.90 -2.84
CA ASN A 123 -39.85 13.15 -2.72
C ASN A 123 -39.66 14.20 -3.84
N VAL A 124 -39.97 13.84 -5.10
CA VAL A 124 -40.56 14.81 -6.04
C VAL A 124 -41.66 14.15 -6.89
N SER A 125 -42.85 14.75 -6.89
CA SER A 125 -44.00 14.32 -7.72
C SER A 125 -43.87 14.77 -9.19
N PRO A 126 -44.53 14.11 -10.17
CA PRO A 126 -44.07 14.14 -11.57
C PRO A 126 -44.56 15.35 -12.39
N ALA A 127 -43.68 15.86 -13.26
CA ALA A 127 -44.02 16.88 -14.25
C ALA A 127 -43.39 16.62 -15.64
N ARG A 128 -44.15 15.90 -16.47
CA ARG A 128 -44.35 16.10 -17.93
C ARG A 128 -43.14 16.07 -18.90
N SER A 129 -43.20 15.10 -19.81
CA SER A 129 -42.35 14.90 -21.01
C SER A 129 -42.27 16.10 -21.97
N VAL A 130 -41.11 16.28 -22.60
CA VAL A 130 -40.84 17.01 -23.87
C VAL A 130 -39.78 16.22 -24.69
N LEU A 131 -39.81 16.38 -26.02
CA LEU A 131 -39.11 15.58 -27.05
C LEU A 131 -38.18 16.47 -27.93
N GLU A 132 -37.19 15.99 -28.70
CA GLU A 132 -36.79 14.57 -28.93
C GLU A 132 -35.28 14.26 -28.77
N PRO A 133 -34.31 14.44 -29.71
CA PRO A 133 -33.20 13.49 -29.80
C PRO A 133 -31.75 14.05 -29.87
N ALA A 134 -30.80 13.12 -29.83
CA ALA A 134 -29.41 13.20 -30.31
C ALA A 134 -28.41 14.12 -29.57
N HIS A 135 -27.71 13.53 -28.60
CA HIS A 135 -26.28 13.24 -28.79
C HIS A 135 -25.94 11.92 -28.08
N LEU A 136 -25.88 10.83 -28.85
CA LEU A 136 -25.35 9.54 -28.38
C LEU A 136 -23.82 9.63 -28.36
N PHE A 137 -23.28 10.27 -27.33
CA PHE A 137 -21.96 9.86 -26.87
C PHE A 137 -22.09 8.45 -26.33
N ASP A 138 -21.23 7.53 -26.75
CA ASP A 138 -21.23 6.21 -26.13
C ASP A 138 -20.92 6.40 -24.64
N ARG A 139 -21.76 5.81 -23.79
CA ARG A 139 -21.62 5.95 -22.34
C ARG A 139 -20.29 5.35 -21.88
N GLU A 140 -19.77 4.39 -22.64
CA GLU A 140 -18.45 3.78 -22.43
C GLU A 140 -17.31 4.69 -22.90
N GLU A 141 -17.49 5.44 -24.00
CA GLU A 141 -16.50 6.44 -24.46
C GLU A 141 -16.34 7.58 -23.46
N ILE A 142 -17.45 8.10 -22.90
CA ILE A 142 -17.40 9.06 -21.79
C ILE A 142 -16.72 8.45 -20.57
N ARG A 143 -17.07 7.21 -20.19
CA ARG A 143 -16.48 6.51 -19.04
C ARG A 143 -14.96 6.41 -19.19
N ARG A 144 -14.49 6.03 -20.38
CA ARG A 144 -13.07 5.93 -20.73
C ARG A 144 -12.36 7.27 -20.69
N LEU A 145 -12.92 8.32 -21.28
CA LEU A 145 -12.37 9.69 -21.26
C LEU A 145 -12.26 10.25 -19.84
N VAL A 146 -13.29 10.04 -19.01
CA VAL A 146 -13.28 10.45 -17.60
C VAL A 146 -12.25 9.64 -16.81
N GLN A 147 -12.17 8.32 -17.00
CA GLN A 147 -11.21 7.47 -16.32
C GLN A 147 -9.76 7.79 -16.71
N GLU A 148 -9.49 8.05 -17.99
CA GLU A 148 -8.19 8.51 -18.48
C GLU A 148 -7.82 9.86 -17.85
N THR A 149 -8.69 10.87 -17.96
CA THR A 149 -8.47 12.21 -17.38
C THR A 149 -8.24 12.14 -15.87
N VAL A 150 -9.09 11.42 -15.13
CA VAL A 150 -8.94 11.24 -13.68
C VAL A 150 -7.62 10.53 -13.37
N SER A 151 -7.28 9.44 -14.07
CA SER A 151 -6.03 8.70 -13.82
C SER A 151 -4.77 9.56 -14.00
N GLN A 152 -4.77 10.46 -15.00
CA GLN A 152 -3.68 11.42 -15.23
C GLN A 152 -3.56 12.42 -14.07
N GLU A 153 -4.69 12.92 -13.54
CA GLU A 153 -4.73 13.86 -12.41
C GLU A 153 -4.43 13.21 -11.05
N VAL A 154 -4.78 11.92 -10.81
CA VAL A 154 -4.40 11.23 -9.56
C VAL A 154 -2.96 10.73 -9.57
N ALA A 155 -2.33 10.55 -10.74
CA ALA A 155 -0.94 10.09 -10.84
C ALA A 155 0.08 10.94 -10.04
N PRO A 156 0.10 12.30 -10.11
CA PRO A 156 0.97 13.11 -9.26
C PRO A 156 0.65 12.96 -7.77
N LEU A 157 -0.64 12.92 -7.40
CA LEU A 157 -1.06 12.73 -6.00
C LEU A 157 -0.61 11.39 -5.42
N ARG A 158 -0.67 10.30 -6.22
CA ARG A 158 -0.12 8.98 -5.83
C ARG A 158 1.38 9.06 -5.58
N ARG A 159 2.13 9.74 -6.45
CA ARG A 159 3.58 9.97 -6.28
C ARG A 159 3.90 10.79 -5.04
N ASP A 160 3.10 11.80 -4.72
CA ASP A 160 3.27 12.60 -3.50
C ASP A 160 2.95 11.79 -2.24
N VAL A 161 1.91 10.96 -2.24
CA VAL A 161 1.62 10.04 -1.11
C VAL A 161 2.75 9.02 -0.91
N LEU A 162 3.27 8.45 -2.00
CA LEU A 162 4.48 7.61 -1.96
C LEU A 162 5.70 8.39 -1.45
N ALA A 163 5.83 9.68 -1.79
CA ALA A 163 6.91 10.56 -1.33
C ALA A 163 6.80 10.89 0.17
N LEU A 164 5.59 11.09 0.72
CA LEU A 164 5.39 11.22 2.17
C LEU A 164 5.70 9.92 2.91
N ALA A 165 5.43 8.76 2.30
CA ALA A 165 5.75 7.45 2.86
C ALA A 165 7.26 7.14 2.94
N ARG A 166 8.14 8.02 2.44
CA ARG A 166 9.61 7.86 2.45
C ARG A 166 10.25 8.04 3.82
N SER A 167 9.65 8.87 4.68
CA SER A 167 10.28 9.28 5.94
C SER A 167 10.07 8.23 7.04
N GLY A 168 11.14 7.50 7.37
CA GLY A 168 11.23 6.77 8.65
C GLY A 168 11.30 7.73 9.85
N PRO A 169 11.28 7.19 11.10
CA PRO A 169 11.45 8.02 12.30
C PRO A 169 12.78 8.78 12.23
N GLY A 170 12.73 10.08 12.51
CA GLY A 170 13.89 10.94 12.49
C GLY A 170 14.82 10.72 13.69
N ILE A 171 15.97 11.39 13.65
CA ILE A 171 16.97 11.33 14.73
C ILE A 171 16.36 11.78 16.07
N THR A 172 15.43 12.74 16.05
CA THR A 172 14.69 13.22 17.22
C THR A 172 13.79 12.15 17.83
N GLU A 173 13.07 11.38 17.02
CA GLU A 173 12.16 10.33 17.49
C GLU A 173 12.95 9.13 18.03
N ILE A 174 14.06 8.78 17.38
CA ILE A 174 14.97 7.72 17.82
C ILE A 174 15.62 8.09 19.18
N LEU A 175 16.21 9.28 19.29
CA LEU A 175 16.82 9.76 20.54
C LEU A 175 15.77 9.93 21.65
N GLY A 176 14.58 10.45 21.32
CA GLY A 176 13.47 10.59 22.25
C GLY A 176 12.98 9.24 22.79
N GLY A 177 12.81 8.24 21.91
CA GLY A 177 12.45 6.88 22.31
C GLY A 177 13.50 6.22 23.22
N ILE A 178 14.79 6.33 22.88
CA ILE A 178 15.89 5.85 23.72
C ILE A 178 15.88 6.55 25.09
N GLY A 179 15.71 7.88 25.11
CA GLY A 179 15.60 8.67 26.33
C GLY A 179 14.42 8.25 27.21
N TYR A 180 13.27 7.93 26.61
CA TYR A 180 12.08 7.45 27.32
C TYR A 180 12.30 6.07 27.96
N ILE A 181 12.92 5.14 27.23
CA ILE A 181 13.27 3.79 27.74
C ILE A 181 14.23 3.91 28.93
N ILE A 182 15.31 4.69 28.79
CA ILE A 182 16.30 4.90 29.85
C ILE A 182 15.65 5.60 31.06
N GLY A 183 14.82 6.61 30.82
CA GLY A 183 14.11 7.36 31.87
C GLY A 183 13.17 6.49 32.69
N LEU A 184 12.29 5.71 32.04
CA LEU A 184 11.38 4.79 32.72
C LEU A 184 12.12 3.67 33.46
N ALA A 185 13.13 3.05 32.84
CA ALA A 185 13.92 2.01 33.48
C ALA A 185 14.66 2.54 34.73
N SER A 186 15.23 3.75 34.65
CA SER A 186 15.92 4.39 35.78
C SER A 186 14.96 4.74 36.92
N LEU A 187 13.77 5.27 36.58
CA LEU A 187 12.73 5.58 37.55
C LEU A 187 12.21 4.30 38.25
N GLY A 188 11.99 3.23 37.48
CA GLY A 188 11.60 1.92 37.99
C GLY A 188 12.64 1.36 38.97
N PHE A 189 13.92 1.36 38.60
CA PHE A 189 15.00 0.89 39.48
C PHE A 189 15.12 1.73 40.77
N TRP A 190 14.93 3.05 40.68
CA TRP A 190 14.92 3.94 41.85
C TRP A 190 13.74 3.66 42.79
N LEU A 191 12.55 3.36 42.26
CA LEU A 191 11.39 2.96 43.05
C LEU A 191 11.60 1.58 43.69
N LEU A 192 12.17 0.61 42.96
CA LEU A 192 12.48 -0.72 43.50
C LEU A 192 13.53 -0.65 44.62
N ARG A 193 14.50 0.28 44.55
CA ARG A 193 15.49 0.54 45.61
C ARG A 193 14.92 1.28 46.84
N ARG A 194 13.70 1.81 46.75
CA ARG A 194 12.99 2.47 47.87
C ARG A 194 11.99 1.56 48.58
N ARG A 195 11.97 0.27 48.23
CA ARG A 195 11.32 -0.81 48.99
C ARG A 195 12.38 -1.66 49.69
#